data_AF-A0A482VJB7-F1
#
_entry.id   AF-A0A482VJB7-F1
#
_cell.length_a   1.000
_cell.length_b   1.000
_cell.length_c   1.000
_cell.angle_alpha   90.00
_cell.angle_beta   90.00
_cell.angle_gamma   90.00
#
_symmetry.space_group_name_H-M   'P 1'
#
loop_
_entity.id
_entity.type
_entity.pdbx_description
1 polymer ?
#
loop_
_entity_poly.entity_id
_entity_poly.type
_entity_poly.pdbx_seq_one_letter_code
_entity_poly.pdbx_strand_id
1 'polypeptide(L)'
;MFLLSLFILPHSLLALPTVKGTLAKYGLQDLYRSFYVITTAASLQILIRYWYDIPEVTLWKFSMNFKPFWWLYTTIHIIAWLLIYTGNICMDVNELIGIKQIYYSIINLPDPNSRKSFQLRRLHSHMRHPSFVAFLLIFWSLPVMRINCSLDRLLLATIFTLYMYIAWAVDEEDYVYQYSQYITKFHELETLQ
;
A
#
# COMPACT_ATOMS: atom_id res chain seq x y z
N MET A 1 -19.29 -0.53 -6.99
CA MET A 1 -18.78 0.78 -7.46
C MET A 1 -18.72 1.82 -6.36
N PHE A 2 -19.85 2.23 -5.78
CA PHE A 2 -19.88 3.26 -4.73
C PHE A 2 -18.88 3.03 -3.58
N LEU A 3 -18.81 1.81 -3.03
CA LEU A 3 -17.87 1.46 -1.96
C LEU A 3 -16.40 1.62 -2.37
N LEU A 4 -16.05 1.28 -3.62
CA LEU A 4 -14.69 1.47 -4.14
C LEU A 4 -14.37 2.96 -4.28
N SER A 5 -15.30 3.75 -4.81
CA SER A 5 -15.16 5.21 -4.91
C SER A 5 -15.03 5.86 -3.53
N LEU A 6 -15.74 5.36 -2.52
CA LEU A 6 -15.66 5.84 -1.13
C LEU A 6 -14.26 5.63 -0.53
N PHE A 7 -13.52 4.63 -0.98
CA PHE A 7 -12.12 4.45 -0.58
C PHE A 7 -11.17 5.28 -1.47
N ILE A 8 -11.27 5.13 -2.79
CA ILE A 8 -10.33 5.68 -3.77
C ILE A 8 -10.33 7.22 -3.76
N LEU A 9 -11.52 7.84 -3.71
CA LEU A 9 -11.65 9.29 -3.80
C LEU A 9 -11.06 9.98 -2.56
N PRO A 10 -11.46 9.67 -1.31
CA PRO A 10 -10.86 10.30 -0.15
C PRO A 10 -9.36 10.02 -0.03
N HIS A 11 -8.91 8.79 -0.31
CA HIS A 11 -7.48 8.44 -0.26
C HIS A 11 -6.66 9.29 -1.24
N SER A 12 -7.13 9.43 -2.49
CA SER A 12 -6.41 10.17 -3.53
C SER A 12 -6.52 11.68 -3.34
N LEU A 13 -7.69 12.19 -2.96
CA LEU A 13 -7.91 13.62 -2.72
C LEU A 13 -7.07 14.11 -1.56
N LEU A 14 -7.05 13.37 -0.44
CA LEU A 14 -6.24 13.75 0.70
C LEU A 14 -4.76 13.77 0.35
N ALA A 15 -4.28 12.89 -0.54
CA ALA A 15 -2.88 12.85 -0.98
C ALA A 15 -2.47 14.03 -1.88
N LEU A 16 -3.41 14.88 -2.32
CA LEU A 16 -3.08 16.02 -3.17
C LEU A 16 -2.24 17.06 -2.41
N PRO A 17 -1.23 17.67 -3.08
CA PRO A 17 -0.38 18.69 -2.46
C PRO A 17 -1.19 19.95 -2.07
N THR A 18 -2.30 20.22 -2.76
CA THR A 18 -3.21 21.32 -2.43
C THR A 18 -3.86 21.13 -1.06
N VAL A 19 -4.39 19.94 -0.78
CA VAL A 19 -4.99 19.61 0.52
C VAL A 19 -3.93 19.70 1.62
N LYS A 20 -2.74 19.13 1.38
CA LYS A 20 -1.62 19.25 2.32
C LYS A 20 -1.24 20.71 2.59
N GLY A 21 -1.16 21.54 1.54
CA GLY A 21 -0.81 22.96 1.64
C GLY A 21 -1.87 23.79 2.38
N THR A 22 -3.16 23.48 2.20
CA THR A 22 -4.23 24.16 2.95
C THR A 22 -4.18 23.85 4.44
N LEU A 23 -3.98 22.58 4.84
CA LEU A 23 -3.84 22.21 6.24
C LEU A 23 -2.57 22.78 6.89
N ALA A 24 -1.48 22.89 6.11
CA ALA A 24 -0.26 23.57 6.57
C ALA A 24 -0.50 25.04 6.91
N LYS A 25 -1.34 25.77 6.14
CA LYS A 25 -1.71 27.17 6.46
C LYS A 25 -2.44 27.32 7.79
N TYR A 26 -3.16 26.28 8.23
CA TYR A 26 -3.84 26.25 9.53
C TYR A 26 -2.95 25.72 10.67
N GLY A 27 -1.67 25.44 10.42
CA GLY A 27 -0.74 24.92 11.42
C GLY A 27 -0.92 23.43 11.75
N LEU A 28 -1.74 22.69 11.00
CA LEU A 28 -2.07 21.28 11.26
C LEU A 28 -1.20 20.29 10.45
N GLN A 29 0.00 20.72 10.05
CA GLN A 29 0.90 19.93 9.19
C GLN A 29 1.31 18.60 9.86
N ASP A 30 1.50 18.59 11.18
CA ASP A 30 2.00 17.44 11.92
C ASP A 30 0.91 16.37 12.13
N LEU A 31 -0.36 16.81 12.21
CA LEU A 31 -1.53 15.93 12.35
C LEU A 31 -2.01 15.35 11.01
N TYR A 32 -1.63 15.97 9.89
CA TYR A 32 -2.13 15.60 8.57
C TYR A 32 -1.88 14.13 8.23
N ARG A 33 -0.71 13.58 8.59
CA ARG A 33 -0.39 12.17 8.31
C ARG A 33 -1.31 11.21 9.06
N SER A 34 -1.54 11.45 10.34
CA SER A 34 -2.47 10.67 11.17
C SER A 34 -3.91 10.78 10.66
N PHE A 35 -4.35 11.99 10.30
CA PHE A 35 -5.67 12.22 9.74
C PHE A 35 -5.87 11.48 8.42
N TYR A 36 -4.87 11.51 7.53
CA TYR A 36 -4.86 10.77 6.27
C TYR A 36 -5.04 9.27 6.50
N VAL A 37 -4.25 8.69 7.41
CA VAL A 37 -4.24 7.25 7.69
C VAL A 37 -5.56 6.82 8.33
N ILE A 38 -6.06 7.55 9.32
CA ILE A 38 -7.35 7.24 9.98
C ILE A 38 -8.49 7.29 8.98
N THR A 39 -8.56 8.34 8.15
CA THR A 39 -9.63 8.49 7.15
C THR A 39 -9.56 7.38 6.10
N THR A 40 -8.35 7.04 5.63
CA THR A 40 -8.13 5.93 4.69
C THR A 40 -8.50 4.58 5.31
N ALA A 41 -8.11 4.33 6.56
CA ALA A 41 -8.42 3.09 7.27
C ALA A 41 -9.93 2.95 7.53
N ALA A 42 -10.59 4.04 7.91
CA ALA A 42 -12.04 4.07 8.13
C ALA A 42 -12.80 3.80 6.83
N SER A 43 -12.45 4.45 5.72
CA SER A 43 -13.10 4.21 4.42
C SER A 43 -12.86 2.78 3.92
N LEU A 44 -11.65 2.24 4.11
CA LEU A 44 -11.34 0.85 3.80
C LEU A 44 -12.14 -0.13 4.66
N GLN A 45 -12.28 0.15 5.96
CA GLN A 45 -13.06 -0.69 6.87
C GLN A 45 -14.54 -0.71 6.49
N ILE A 46 -15.10 0.43 6.07
CA ILE A 46 -16.46 0.51 5.53
C ILE A 46 -16.58 -0.34 4.26
N LEU A 47 -15.62 -0.24 3.34
CA LEU A 47 -15.58 -1.06 2.14
C LEU A 47 -15.60 -2.55 2.51
N ILE A 48 -14.70 -3.00 3.39
CA ILE A 48 -14.61 -4.42 3.81
C ILE A 48 -15.92 -4.88 4.47
N ARG A 49 -16.51 -4.05 5.35
CA ARG A 49 -17.70 -4.43 6.13
C ARG A 49 -18.97 -4.52 5.30
N TYR A 50 -19.12 -3.65 4.31
CA TYR A 50 -20.29 -3.62 3.44
C TYR A 50 -20.03 -4.29 2.08
N TRP A 51 -18.89 -4.96 1.91
CA TRP A 51 -18.63 -5.77 0.72
C TRP A 51 -19.42 -7.07 0.79
N TYR A 52 -20.45 -7.20 -0.05
CA TYR A 52 -21.23 -8.41 -0.18
C TYR A 52 -20.84 -9.15 -1.47
N ASP A 53 -20.58 -10.46 -1.35
CA ASP A 53 -20.39 -11.34 -2.50
C ASP A 53 -21.71 -11.40 -3.29
N ILE A 54 -21.65 -11.28 -4.62
CA ILE A 54 -22.84 -11.43 -5.48
C ILE A 54 -22.77 -12.83 -6.12
N PRO A 55 -23.43 -13.86 -5.54
CA PRO A 55 -23.25 -15.25 -5.98
C PRO A 55 -23.93 -15.56 -7.33
N GLU A 56 -24.89 -14.75 -7.75
CA GLU A 56 -25.73 -15.01 -8.94
C GLU A 56 -24.97 -14.89 -10.27
N VAL A 57 -23.84 -14.16 -10.31
CA VAL A 57 -23.04 -13.95 -11.52
C VAL A 57 -21.68 -14.61 -11.36
N THR A 58 -21.65 -15.94 -11.49
CA THR A 58 -20.40 -16.71 -11.51
C THR A 58 -19.86 -16.79 -12.94
N LEU A 59 -18.70 -16.18 -13.20
CA LEU A 59 -18.08 -16.16 -14.54
C LEU A 59 -17.43 -17.50 -14.92
N TRP A 60 -16.85 -18.18 -13.93
CA TRP A 60 -16.31 -19.54 -14.09
C TRP A 60 -16.34 -20.27 -12.76
N LYS A 61 -16.52 -21.59 -12.83
CA LYS A 61 -16.56 -22.50 -11.69
C LYS A 61 -15.51 -23.59 -11.87
N PHE A 62 -14.40 -23.51 -11.14
CA PHE A 62 -13.37 -24.55 -11.13
C PHE A 62 -13.62 -25.52 -9.96
N SER A 63 -13.63 -26.82 -10.26
CA SER A 63 -13.67 -27.88 -9.24
C SER A 63 -12.26 -28.10 -8.68
N MET A 64 -11.88 -27.36 -7.64
CA MET A 64 -10.61 -27.57 -6.94
C MET A 64 -10.75 -28.62 -5.83
N ASN A 65 -10.97 -29.87 -6.22
CA ASN A 65 -10.84 -31.02 -5.31
C ASN A 65 -9.38 -31.50 -5.16
N PHE A 66 -8.41 -30.80 -5.77
CA PHE A 66 -7.00 -31.19 -5.79
C PHE A 66 -6.18 -30.45 -4.72
N LYS A 67 -5.83 -31.17 -3.64
CA LYS A 67 -5.14 -30.65 -2.45
C LYS A 67 -3.84 -29.85 -2.73
N PRO A 68 -2.98 -30.22 -3.70
CA PRO A 68 -1.75 -29.47 -3.97
C PRO A 68 -1.96 -28.02 -4.38
N PHE A 69 -3.01 -27.69 -5.15
CA PHE A 69 -3.29 -26.31 -5.54
C PHE A 69 -3.60 -25.45 -4.31
N TRP A 70 -4.40 -25.97 -3.38
CA TRP A 70 -4.74 -25.26 -2.15
C TRP A 70 -3.51 -24.91 -1.30
N TRP A 71 -2.54 -25.82 -1.21
CA TRP A 71 -1.26 -25.57 -0.52
C TRP A 71 -0.43 -24.49 -1.22
N LEU A 72 -0.27 -24.60 -2.55
CA LEU A 72 0.46 -23.61 -3.34
C LEU A 72 -0.13 -22.20 -3.15
N TYR A 73 -1.46 -22.09 -3.24
CA TYR A 73 -2.20 -20.86 -2.99
C TYR A 73 -1.92 -20.28 -1.61
N THR A 74 -2.11 -21.10 -0.57
CA THR A 74 -1.97 -20.67 0.81
C THR A 74 -0.55 -20.17 1.07
N THR A 75 0.46 -20.85 0.53
CA THR A 75 1.86 -20.44 0.61
C THR A 75 2.09 -19.09 -0.07
N ILE A 76 1.62 -18.90 -1.31
CA ILE A 76 1.76 -17.61 -2.02
C ILE A 76 1.09 -16.48 -1.23
N HIS A 77 -0.11 -16.75 -0.70
CA HIS A 77 -0.86 -15.76 0.08
C HIS A 77 -0.13 -15.37 1.37
N ILE A 78 0.40 -16.35 2.11
CA ILE A 78 1.19 -16.12 3.32
C ILE A 78 2.44 -15.29 2.99
N ILE A 79 3.17 -15.66 1.93
CA ILE A 79 4.37 -14.92 1.50
C ILE A 79 4.01 -13.48 1.13
N ALA A 80 2.92 -13.26 0.38
CA ALA A 80 2.48 -11.92 0.01
C ALA A 80 2.16 -11.05 1.23
N TRP A 81 1.45 -11.60 2.23
CA TRP A 81 1.19 -10.89 3.48
C TRP A 81 2.47 -10.61 4.26
N LEU A 82 3.39 -11.58 4.37
CA LEU A 82 4.68 -11.38 5.02
C LEU A 82 5.49 -10.26 4.35
N LEU A 83 5.51 -10.19 3.01
CA LEU A 83 6.16 -9.11 2.28
C LEU A 83 5.54 -7.74 2.58
N ILE A 84 4.21 -7.65 2.68
CA ILE A 84 3.49 -6.42 3.05
C ILE A 84 3.88 -5.99 4.47
N TYR A 85 3.84 -6.90 5.45
CA TYR A 85 4.16 -6.58 6.84
C TYR A 85 5.62 -6.19 7.02
N THR A 86 6.55 -6.94 6.43
CA THR A 86 7.98 -6.60 6.47
C THR A 86 8.22 -5.25 5.81
N GLY A 87 7.61 -4.98 4.65
CA GLY A 87 7.69 -3.68 3.98
C GLY A 87 7.22 -2.53 4.87
N ASN A 88 6.11 -2.70 5.59
CA ASN A 88 5.61 -1.70 6.55
C ASN A 88 6.58 -1.45 7.70
N ILE A 89 7.19 -2.51 8.25
CA ILE A 89 8.21 -2.39 9.31
C ILE A 89 9.44 -1.64 8.78
N CYS A 90 9.94 -2.02 7.60
CA CYS A 90 11.08 -1.36 6.95
C CYS A 90 10.84 0.13 6.66
N MET A 91 9.59 0.53 6.45
CA MET A 91 9.20 1.92 6.16
C MET A 91 8.95 2.78 7.40
N ASP A 92 9.27 2.27 8.61
CA ASP A 92 8.97 2.87 9.91
C ASP A 92 7.46 3.10 10.12
N VAL A 93 6.80 2.13 10.75
CA VAL A 93 5.36 2.14 11.02
C VAL A 93 4.91 3.40 11.76
N ASN A 94 5.72 3.93 12.69
CA ASN A 94 5.34 5.11 13.47
C ASN A 94 5.32 6.37 12.60
N GLU A 95 6.24 6.47 11.66
CA GLU A 95 6.24 7.53 10.65
C GLU A 95 5.12 7.32 9.62
N LEU A 96 4.84 6.07 9.25
CA LEU A 96 3.78 5.73 8.32
C LEU A 96 2.40 6.14 8.87
N ILE A 97 2.15 5.90 10.15
CA ILE A 97 0.89 6.23 10.84
C ILE A 97 0.78 7.74 11.09
N GLY A 98 1.89 8.44 11.38
CA GLY A 98 1.87 9.87 11.70
C GLY A 98 2.24 10.20 13.16
N ILE A 99 2.43 9.19 14.01
CA ILE A 99 2.74 9.37 15.44
C ILE A 99 4.10 10.06 15.61
N LYS A 100 5.07 9.70 14.77
CA LYS A 100 6.43 10.26 14.84
C LYS A 100 6.45 11.76 14.55
N GLN A 101 5.65 12.22 13.59
CA GLN A 101 5.53 13.62 13.19
C GLN A 101 4.97 14.45 14.35
N ILE A 102 3.91 13.95 15.01
CA ILE A 102 3.31 14.58 16.20
C ILE A 102 4.32 14.62 17.36
N TYR A 103 4.99 13.50 17.63
CA TYR A 103 5.98 13.42 18.70
C TYR A 103 7.11 14.45 18.49
N TYR A 104 7.64 14.55 17.27
CA TYR A 104 8.72 15.49 16.93
C TYR A 104 8.28 16.94 17.07
N SER A 105 7.03 17.25 16.70
CA SER A 105 6.44 18.57 16.90
C SER A 105 6.39 18.96 18.40
N ILE A 106 5.96 18.04 19.27
CA ILE A 106 5.86 18.28 20.73
C ILE A 106 7.24 18.60 21.34
N ILE A 107 8.30 17.94 20.87
CA ILE A 107 9.66 18.14 21.37
C ILE A 107 10.46 19.18 20.57
N ASN A 108 9.80 19.97 19.71
CA ASN A 108 10.41 21.01 18.87
C ASN A 108 11.54 20.51 17.96
N LEU A 109 11.43 19.28 17.44
CA LEU A 109 12.31 18.74 16.41
C LEU A 109 11.71 18.98 15.01
N PRO A 110 12.57 19.11 13.97
CA PRO A 110 12.11 19.23 12.58
C PRO A 110 11.42 17.94 12.11
N ASP A 111 10.49 18.05 11.15
CA ASP A 111 9.75 16.93 10.56
C ASP A 111 10.67 15.72 10.26
N PRO A 112 10.35 14.51 10.75
CA PRO A 112 11.09 13.29 10.42
C PRO A 112 11.43 13.15 8.93
N ASN A 113 10.51 13.57 8.05
CA ASN A 113 10.71 13.48 6.61
C ASN A 113 11.77 14.47 6.09
N SER A 114 11.98 15.61 6.76
CA SER A 114 13.03 16.57 6.36
C SER A 114 14.44 16.04 6.60
N ARG A 115 14.60 15.03 7.47
CA ARG A 115 15.88 14.37 7.75
C ARG A 115 16.25 13.30 6.72
N LYS A 116 15.32 12.93 5.83
CA LYS A 116 15.55 11.96 4.76
C LYS A 116 16.28 12.60 3.58
N SER A 117 17.11 11.83 2.89
CA SER A 117 17.78 12.28 1.66
C SER A 117 16.74 12.71 0.63
N PHE A 118 17.14 13.61 -0.28
CA PHE A 118 16.28 14.02 -1.38
C PHE A 118 15.86 12.84 -2.25
N GLN A 119 16.80 11.95 -2.57
CA GLN A 119 16.57 10.77 -3.39
C GLN A 119 15.56 9.81 -2.75
N LEU A 120 15.61 9.59 -1.44
CA LEU A 120 14.63 8.75 -0.74
C LEU A 120 13.22 9.35 -0.78
N ARG A 121 13.11 10.67 -0.57
CA ARG A 121 11.83 11.38 -0.65
C ARG A 121 11.23 11.33 -2.06
N ARG A 122 12.07 11.47 -3.09
CA ARG A 122 11.70 11.35 -4.50
C ARG A 122 11.19 9.94 -4.81
N LEU A 123 11.95 8.90 -4.46
CA LEU A 123 11.56 7.51 -4.61
C LEU A 123 10.20 7.24 -3.96
N HIS A 124 9.98 7.68 -2.72
CA HIS A 124 8.68 7.51 -2.03
C HIS A 124 7.53 8.27 -2.69
N SER A 125 7.82 9.38 -3.40
CA SER A 125 6.79 10.14 -4.12
C SER A 125 6.35 9.46 -5.42
N HIS A 126 7.26 8.76 -6.09
CA HIS A 126 7.04 7.99 -7.30
C HIS A 126 6.51 6.57 -7.03
N MET A 127 6.90 5.97 -5.90
CA MET A 127 6.48 4.64 -5.45
C MET A 127 5.48 4.75 -4.30
N ARG A 128 4.26 5.23 -4.59
CA ARG A 128 3.23 5.45 -3.56
C ARG A 128 2.72 4.16 -2.91
N HIS A 129 2.79 3.04 -3.63
CA HIS A 129 2.32 1.73 -3.18
C HIS A 129 3.44 0.68 -3.29
N PRO A 130 4.47 0.71 -2.42
CA PRO A 130 5.63 -0.20 -2.50
C PRO A 130 5.24 -1.68 -2.45
N SER A 131 4.11 -2.01 -1.82
CA SER A 131 3.57 -3.38 -1.75
C SER A 131 2.67 -3.76 -2.94
N PHE A 132 2.69 -3.00 -4.04
CA PHE A 132 1.82 -3.22 -5.20
C PHE A 132 1.89 -4.66 -5.72
N VAL A 133 3.09 -5.21 -5.89
CA VAL A 133 3.29 -6.58 -6.38
C VAL A 133 2.65 -7.62 -5.46
N ALA A 134 2.79 -7.47 -4.14
CA ALA A 134 2.18 -8.38 -3.18
C ALA A 134 0.64 -8.30 -3.21
N PHE A 135 0.08 -7.09 -3.37
CA PHE A 135 -1.36 -6.93 -3.53
C PHE A 135 -1.88 -7.52 -4.85
N LEU A 136 -1.13 -7.44 -5.94
CA LEU A 136 -1.49 -8.12 -7.19
C LEU A 136 -1.58 -9.64 -6.99
N LEU A 137 -0.60 -10.23 -6.30
CA LEU A 137 -0.65 -11.67 -5.98
C LEU A 137 -1.89 -12.01 -5.16
N ILE A 138 -2.25 -11.20 -4.18
CA ILE A 138 -3.44 -11.42 -3.34
C ILE A 138 -4.73 -11.29 -4.17
N PHE A 139 -4.89 -10.18 -4.90
CA PHE A 139 -6.12 -9.88 -5.63
C PHE A 139 -6.40 -10.83 -6.78
N TRP A 140 -5.35 -11.33 -7.45
CA TRP A 140 -5.51 -12.22 -8.61
C TRP A 140 -5.43 -13.71 -8.26
N SER A 141 -4.83 -14.08 -7.11
CA SER A 141 -4.87 -15.48 -6.65
C SER A 141 -6.25 -15.91 -6.11
N LEU A 142 -7.00 -14.99 -5.48
CA LEU A 142 -8.34 -15.24 -4.93
C LEU A 142 -9.42 -15.61 -5.97
N PRO A 143 -9.62 -14.87 -7.08
CA PRO A 143 -10.67 -15.14 -8.07
C PRO A 143 -10.43 -16.40 -8.91
N VAL A 144 -9.18 -16.88 -9.01
CA VAL A 144 -8.86 -18.09 -9.77
C VAL A 144 -9.22 -19.37 -8.99
N MET A 145 -9.29 -19.29 -7.65
CA MET A 145 -9.27 -20.50 -6.80
C MET A 145 -10.49 -20.73 -5.91
N ARG A 146 -11.35 -19.73 -5.68
CA ARG A 146 -12.68 -20.03 -5.11
C ARG A 146 -13.53 -20.75 -6.16
N ILE A 147 -14.40 -21.64 -5.67
CA ILE A 147 -15.37 -22.40 -6.48
C ILE A 147 -16.15 -21.49 -7.44
N ASN A 148 -16.35 -20.22 -7.10
CA ASN A 148 -16.97 -19.23 -7.97
C ASN A 148 -16.09 -17.96 -8.05
N CYS A 149 -15.67 -17.58 -9.25
CA CYS A 149 -15.25 -16.20 -9.50
C CYS A 149 -16.51 -15.36 -9.71
N SER A 150 -16.85 -14.54 -8.72
CA SER A 150 -17.91 -13.55 -8.88
C SER A 150 -17.39 -12.30 -9.56
N LEU A 151 -18.25 -11.68 -10.36
CA LEU A 151 -18.01 -10.40 -11.01
C LEU A 151 -17.53 -9.33 -10.03
N ASP A 152 -17.99 -9.34 -8.77
CA ASP A 152 -17.55 -8.36 -7.76
C ASP A 152 -16.04 -8.43 -7.48
N ARG A 153 -15.47 -9.64 -7.39
CA ARG A 153 -14.04 -9.84 -7.09
C ARG A 153 -13.16 -9.47 -8.26
N LEU A 154 -13.56 -9.81 -9.48
CA LEU A 154 -12.85 -9.40 -10.69
C LEU A 154 -12.84 -7.86 -10.79
N LEU A 155 -13.98 -7.23 -10.51
CA LEU A 155 -14.14 -5.79 -10.52
C LEU A 155 -13.27 -5.09 -9.46
N LEU A 156 -13.22 -5.65 -8.25
CA LEU A 156 -12.33 -5.19 -7.19
C LEU A 156 -10.86 -5.31 -7.63
N ALA A 157 -10.44 -6.49 -8.10
CA ALA A 157 -9.06 -6.77 -8.48
C ALA A 157 -8.59 -5.84 -9.62
N THR A 158 -9.42 -5.67 -10.65
CA THR A 158 -9.12 -4.80 -11.80
C THR A 158 -9.02 -3.34 -11.41
N ILE A 159 -9.98 -2.81 -10.64
CA ILE A 159 -9.98 -1.41 -10.22
C ILE A 159 -8.78 -1.10 -9.33
N PHE A 160 -8.50 -1.94 -8.32
CA PHE A 160 -7.34 -1.71 -7.45
C PHE A 160 -6.01 -1.88 -8.18
N THR A 161 -5.92 -2.83 -9.13
CA THR A 161 -4.74 -3.00 -9.98
C THR A 161 -4.46 -1.75 -10.79
N LEU A 162 -5.47 -1.24 -11.51
CA LEU A 162 -5.34 -0.04 -12.33
C LEU A 162 -5.01 1.19 -11.47
N TYR A 163 -5.69 1.32 -10.33
CA TYR A 163 -5.47 2.39 -9.37
C TYR A 163 -4.02 2.46 -8.89
N MET A 164 -3.48 1.34 -8.41
CA MET A 164 -2.10 1.29 -7.91
C MET A 164 -1.08 1.43 -9.05
N TYR A 165 -1.37 0.87 -10.22
CA TYR A 165 -0.49 0.97 -11.40
C TYR A 165 -0.33 2.43 -11.85
N ILE A 166 -1.41 3.20 -11.94
CA ILE A 166 -1.37 4.62 -12.31
C ILE A 166 -0.55 5.44 -11.30
N ALA A 167 -0.58 5.05 -10.02
CA ALA A 167 0.17 5.69 -8.95
C ALA A 167 1.63 5.21 -8.83
N TRP A 168 2.05 4.26 -9.66
CA TRP A 168 3.41 3.73 -9.73
C TRP A 168 4.17 4.39 -10.88
N ALA A 169 5.01 5.37 -10.56
CA ALA A 169 5.71 6.23 -11.52
C ALA A 169 7.23 6.23 -11.33
N VAL A 170 7.79 5.08 -10.95
CA VAL A 170 9.24 4.90 -10.71
C VAL A 170 10.01 5.01 -12.02
N ASP A 171 11.12 5.77 -12.01
CA ASP A 171 11.96 6.01 -13.17
C ASP A 171 13.40 5.45 -13.02
N GLU A 172 14.26 5.74 -13.99
CA GLU A 172 15.65 5.26 -14.02
C GLU A 172 16.49 5.83 -12.86
N GLU A 173 16.28 7.09 -12.47
CA GLU A 173 16.99 7.70 -11.34
C GLU A 173 16.64 7.03 -10.01
N ASP A 174 15.36 6.67 -9.83
CA ASP A 174 14.91 5.91 -8.67
C ASP A 174 15.52 4.50 -8.62
N TYR A 175 15.62 3.83 -9.78
CA TYR A 175 16.28 2.53 -9.88
C TYR A 175 17.76 2.62 -9.51
N VAL A 176 18.49 3.58 -10.07
CA VAL A 176 19.92 3.80 -9.77
C VAL A 176 20.10 4.11 -8.29
N TYR A 177 19.23 4.93 -7.69
CA TYR A 177 19.25 5.17 -6.26
C TYR A 177 19.07 3.88 -5.46
N GLN A 178 18.02 3.08 -5.73
CA GLN A 178 17.81 1.82 -5.03
C GLN A 178 18.99 0.85 -5.19
N TYR A 179 19.55 0.75 -6.40
CA TYR A 179 20.70 -0.09 -6.69
C TYR A 179 21.94 0.33 -5.88
N SER A 180 22.23 1.63 -5.80
CA SER A 180 23.34 2.15 -4.99
C SER A 180 23.17 1.80 -3.50
N GLN A 181 21.96 1.95 -2.95
CA GLN A 181 21.67 1.62 -1.55
C GLN A 181 21.80 0.12 -1.28
N TYR A 182 21.42 -0.72 -2.24
CA TYR A 182 21.62 -2.17 -2.14
C TYR A 182 23.11 -2.52 -2.07
N ILE A 183 23.95 -1.97 -2.94
CA ILE A 183 25.40 -2.18 -2.93
C ILE A 183 26.02 -1.72 -1.61
N THR A 184 25.68 -0.51 -1.13
CA THR A 184 26.20 0.01 0.13
C THR A 184 25.89 -0.93 1.29
N LYS A 185 24.63 -1.36 1.42
CA LYS A 185 24.23 -2.31 2.47
C LYS A 185 24.89 -3.67 2.34
N PHE A 186 25.07 -4.15 1.11
CA PHE A 186 25.75 -5.42 0.86
C PHE A 186 27.20 -5.39 1.38
N HIS A 187 27.95 -4.33 1.05
CA HIS A 187 29.31 -4.17 1.56
C HIS A 187 29.36 -3.96 3.09
N GLU A 188 28.44 -3.19 3.67
CA GLU A 188 28.36 -3.05 5.13
C GLU A 188 28.17 -4.41 5.82
N LEU A 189 27.32 -5.29 5.27
CA LEU A 189 27.11 -6.63 5.80
C LEU A 189 28.34 -7.53 5.64
N GLU A 190 29.07 -7.42 4.53
CA GLU A 190 30.35 -8.14 4.35
C GLU A 190 31.41 -7.69 5.36
N THR A 191 31.49 -6.40 5.68
CA THR A 191 32.46 -5.88 6.67
C THR A 191 32.15 -6.25 8.11
N LEU A 192 30.93 -6.72 8.40
CA LEU A 192 30.50 -7.14 9.74
C LEU A 192 30.71 -8.65 10.00
N GLN A 193 31.11 -9.42 8.98
CA GLN A 193 31.44 -10.85 9.07
C GLN A 193 32.94 -11.06 9.24
#